data_AF-A0A075I219-F1
#
_entry.id   AF-A0A075I219-F1
#
_cell.length_a   1.000
_cell.length_b   1.000
_cell.length_c   1.000
_cell.angle_alpha   90.00
_cell.angle_beta   90.00
_cell.angle_gamma   90.00
#
_symmetry.space_group_name_H-M   'P 1'
#
loop_
_entity.id
_entity.type
_entity.pdbx_description
1 polymer ?
#
loop_
_entity_poly.entity_id
_entity_poly.type
_entity_poly.pdbx_seq_one_letter_code
_entity_poly.pdbx_strand_id
1 'polypeptide(L)'
;MIGSSDFTHYEENGFAHKQDMALIEPILKLDVDEFYKVLHERNVTACGFGAIASTMVACKELGATEGKLLKYATSGDISGDKSSVVGYASIIFV
;
A
#
# COMPACT_ATOMS: atom_id res chain seq x y z
N MET A 1 -0.29 14.11 -9.16
CA MET A 1 0.77 13.09 -9.01
C MET A 1 0.13 11.72 -9.10
N ILE A 2 0.77 10.74 -9.74
CA ILE A 2 0.31 9.33 -9.75
C ILE A 2 1.50 8.46 -9.36
N GLY A 3 1.34 7.65 -8.32
CA GLY A 3 2.23 6.55 -7.97
C GLY A 3 1.61 5.23 -8.38
N SER A 4 2.38 4.35 -9.02
CA SER A 4 1.92 3.02 -9.46
C SER A 4 2.70 1.95 -8.71
N SER A 5 1.96 1.04 -8.05
CA SER A 5 2.51 -0.08 -7.31
C SER A 5 1.41 -1.09 -7.01
N ASP A 6 1.77 -2.37 -7.05
CA ASP A 6 1.05 -3.43 -6.34
C ASP A 6 1.63 -3.60 -4.93
N PHE A 7 0.92 -4.33 -4.07
CA PHE A 7 1.32 -4.59 -2.68
C PHE A 7 1.93 -6.00 -2.50
N THR A 8 1.49 -6.80 -1.52
CA THR A 8 2.05 -8.14 -1.28
C THR A 8 1.90 -9.03 -2.52
N HIS A 9 2.91 -9.86 -2.79
CA HIS A 9 2.94 -10.76 -3.94
C HIS A 9 3.02 -12.23 -3.49
N TYR A 10 2.08 -13.04 -4.01
CA TYR A 10 2.08 -14.50 -3.96
C TYR A 10 1.96 -15.12 -2.56
N GLU A 11 1.33 -14.42 -1.63
CA GLU A 11 1.07 -14.91 -0.26
C GLU A 11 -0.38 -15.30 -0.05
N GLU A 12 -0.66 -16.01 1.05
CA GLU A 12 -2.03 -16.34 1.45
C GLU A 12 -2.86 -15.07 1.69
N ASN A 13 -4.12 -15.06 1.27
CA ASN A 13 -4.94 -13.85 1.23
C ASN A 13 -5.07 -13.16 2.60
N GLY A 14 -5.28 -13.93 3.67
CA GLY A 14 -5.34 -13.41 5.03
C GLY A 14 -4.04 -12.75 5.47
N PHE A 15 -2.88 -13.30 5.07
CA PHE A 15 -1.58 -12.70 5.30
C PHE A 15 -1.41 -11.40 4.50
N ALA A 16 -1.69 -11.42 3.19
CA ALA A 16 -1.63 -10.24 2.33
C ALA A 16 -2.44 -9.06 2.90
N HIS A 17 -3.69 -9.30 3.28
CA HIS A 17 -4.53 -8.29 3.93
C HIS A 17 -3.88 -7.66 5.18
N LYS A 18 -3.26 -8.46 6.05
CA LYS A 18 -2.64 -7.96 7.28
C LYS A 18 -1.40 -7.12 7.00
N GLN A 19 -0.57 -7.57 6.06
CA GLN A 19 0.67 -6.89 5.70
C GLN A 19 0.39 -5.60 4.95
N ASP A 20 -0.52 -5.65 3.99
CA ASP A 20 -0.85 -4.51 3.14
C ASP A 20 -1.57 -3.44 3.93
N MET A 21 -2.52 -3.80 4.80
CA MET A 21 -3.19 -2.80 5.67
C MET A 21 -2.22 -2.13 6.64
N ALA A 22 -1.22 -2.87 7.15
CA ALA A 22 -0.18 -2.28 7.99
C ALA A 22 0.66 -1.26 7.20
N LEU A 23 0.97 -1.54 5.93
CA LEU A 23 1.73 -0.63 5.07
C LEU A 23 0.86 0.55 4.56
N ILE A 24 -0.45 0.35 4.37
CA ILE A 24 -1.39 1.39 3.95
C ILE A 24 -1.60 2.43 5.06
N GLU A 25 -1.69 2.02 6.32
CA GLU A 25 -1.89 2.91 7.47
C GLU A 25 -0.98 4.16 7.48
N PRO A 26 0.36 4.05 7.38
CA PRO A 26 1.23 5.21 7.30
C PRO A 26 1.09 6.01 5.99
N ILE A 27 0.68 5.37 4.87
CA ILE A 27 0.36 6.09 3.62
C ILE A 27 -0.79 7.06 3.85
N LEU A 28 -1.86 6.63 4.54
CA LEU A 28 -3.03 7.47 4.84
C LEU A 28 -2.68 8.65 5.75
N LYS A 29 -1.61 8.53 6.55
CA LYS A 29 -1.12 9.58 7.44
C LYS A 29 -0.04 10.47 6.83
N LEU A 30 0.36 10.22 5.57
CA LEU A 30 1.51 10.87 4.94
C LEU A 30 2.78 10.81 5.81
N ASP A 31 2.95 9.67 6.50
CA ASP A 31 4.07 9.38 7.38
C ASP A 31 5.05 8.45 6.66
N VAL A 32 6.04 9.05 6.00
CA VAL A 32 7.02 8.34 5.18
C VAL A 32 8.01 7.56 6.06
N ASP A 33 8.32 8.07 7.25
CA ASP A 33 9.23 7.41 8.18
C ASP A 33 8.60 6.14 8.75
N GLU A 34 7.35 6.21 9.20
CA GLU A 34 6.61 5.02 9.64
C GLU A 34 6.34 4.06 8.47
N PHE A 35 6.09 4.57 7.26
CA PHE A 35 5.98 3.72 6.06
C PHE A 35 7.22 2.86 5.85
N TYR A 36 8.42 3.45 5.87
CA TYR A 36 9.66 2.67 5.73
C TYR A 36 9.93 1.76 6.92
N LYS A 37 9.63 2.20 8.15
CA LYS A 37 9.73 1.35 9.34
C LYS A 37 8.88 0.09 9.19
N VAL A 38 7.59 0.24 8.84
CA VAL A 38 6.67 -0.88 8.65
C VAL A 38 7.11 -1.75 7.47
N LEU A 39 7.51 -1.16 6.35
CA LEU A 39 8.01 -1.88 5.16
C LEU A 39 9.14 -2.85 5.55
N HIS A 40 10.12 -2.36 6.31
CA HIS A 40 11.29 -3.15 6.72
C HIS A 40 10.97 -4.15 7.85
N GLU A 41 10.26 -3.74 8.90
CA GLU A 41 9.93 -4.62 10.03
C GLU A 41 9.07 -5.81 9.59
N ARG A 42 8.17 -5.59 8.63
CA ARG A 42 7.23 -6.60 8.14
C ARG A 42 7.68 -7.31 6.87
N ASN A 43 8.80 -6.91 6.27
CA ASN A 43 9.28 -7.42 4.97
C ASN A 43 8.19 -7.38 3.88
N VAL A 44 7.44 -6.28 3.78
CA VAL A 44 6.36 -6.17 2.79
C VAL A 44 6.96 -6.04 1.38
N THR A 45 6.43 -6.82 0.43
CA THR A 45 6.99 -6.95 -0.93
C THR A 45 6.31 -6.04 -1.96
N ALA A 46 5.91 -4.83 -1.58
CA ALA A 46 5.29 -3.88 -2.50
C ALA A 46 6.29 -3.50 -3.61
N CYS A 47 5.94 -3.71 -4.89
CA CYS A 47 6.91 -3.59 -5.99
C CYS A 47 7.36 -2.14 -6.27
N GLY A 48 6.53 -1.16 -5.90
CA GLY A 48 6.75 0.26 -6.13
C GLY A 48 6.84 1.08 -4.84
N PHE A 49 7.37 0.53 -3.73
CA PHE A 49 7.46 1.25 -2.45
C PHE A 49 8.15 2.64 -2.58
N GLY A 50 9.16 2.77 -3.44
CA GLY A 50 9.82 4.06 -3.70
C GLY A 50 8.92 5.05 -4.45
N ALA A 51 8.08 4.56 -5.38
CA ALA A 51 7.10 5.38 -6.08
C ALA A 51 5.97 5.83 -5.14
N ILE A 52 5.53 4.95 -4.24
CA ILE A 52 4.58 5.28 -3.16
C ILE A 52 5.15 6.40 -2.28
N ALA A 53 6.35 6.21 -1.72
CA ALA A 53 6.98 7.19 -0.85
C ALA A 53 7.20 8.54 -1.56
N SER A 54 7.68 8.51 -2.81
CA SER A 54 7.88 9.74 -3.60
C SER A 54 6.57 10.48 -3.84
N THR A 55 5.48 9.74 -4.10
CA THR A 55 4.14 10.32 -4.28
C THR A 55 3.62 10.92 -2.98
N MET A 56 3.80 10.25 -1.83
CA MET A 56 3.44 10.77 -0.52
C MET A 56 4.15 12.09 -0.22
N VAL A 57 5.48 12.13 -0.36
CA VAL A 57 6.29 13.34 -0.12
C VAL A 57 5.81 14.47 -1.01
N ALA A 58 5.73 14.24 -2.33
CA ALA A 58 5.34 15.29 -3.26
C ALA A 58 3.91 15.79 -3.04
N CYS A 59 2.95 14.92 -2.73
CA CYS A 59 1.59 15.35 -2.42
C CYS A 59 1.54 16.17 -1.12
N LYS A 60 2.31 15.77 -0.09
CA LYS A 60 2.43 16.52 1.16
C LYS A 60 3.00 17.93 0.93
N GLU A 61 4.06 18.05 0.14
CA GLU A 61 4.64 19.35 -0.26
C GLU A 61 3.67 20.22 -1.08
N LEU A 62 2.76 19.59 -1.82
CA LEU A 62 1.68 20.27 -2.57
C LEU A 62 0.45 20.61 -1.72
N GLY A 63 0.48 20.32 -0.42
CA GLY A 63 -0.56 20.71 0.54
C GLY A 63 -1.54 19.60 0.92
N ALA A 64 -1.32 18.36 0.49
CA ALA A 64 -2.11 17.24 1.00
C ALA A 64 -1.84 17.02 2.50
N THR A 65 -2.89 16.71 3.23
CA THR A 65 -2.88 16.50 4.69
C THR A 65 -3.17 15.07 5.08
N GLU A 66 -3.86 14.32 4.22
CA GLU A 66 -4.19 12.91 4.46
C GLU A 66 -4.29 12.12 3.15
N GLY A 67 -4.15 10.80 3.25
CA GLY A 67 -4.53 9.85 2.23
C GLY A 67 -5.86 9.20 2.57
N LYS A 68 -6.67 8.89 1.56
CA LYS A 68 -7.95 8.19 1.68
C LYS A 68 -7.91 6.91 0.87
N LEU A 69 -8.04 5.78 1.56
CA LEU A 69 -8.20 4.48 0.92
C LEU A 69 -9.58 4.42 0.26
N LEU A 70 -9.62 4.41 -1.07
CA LEU A 70 -10.85 4.27 -1.83
C LEU A 70 -11.28 2.81 -1.92
N LYS A 71 -10.30 1.92 -2.12
CA LYS A 71 -10.52 0.47 -2.16
C LYS A 71 -9.23 -0.28 -1.92
N TYR A 72 -9.35 -1.42 -1.24
CA TYR A 72 -8.35 -2.48 -1.24
C TYR A 72 -9.01 -3.77 -1.76
N ALA A 73 -8.28 -4.57 -2.52
CA ALA A 73 -8.72 -5.86 -3.04
C ALA A 73 -7.50 -6.75 -3.33
N THR A 74 -7.71 -8.04 -3.53
CA THR A 74 -6.67 -8.97 -3.99
C THR A 74 -7.09 -9.71 -5.25
N SER A 75 -6.13 -10.31 -5.95
CA SER A 75 -6.43 -11.18 -7.10
C SER A 75 -7.35 -12.37 -6.75
N GLY A 76 -7.39 -12.76 -5.46
CA GLY A 76 -8.29 -13.78 -4.94
C GLY A 76 -9.77 -13.37 -4.93
N ASP A 77 -10.07 -12.07 -4.93
CA ASP A 77 -11.46 -11.57 -4.98
C ASP A 77 -12.13 -11.87 -6.33
N ILE A 78 -11.34 -12.01 -7.40
CA ILE A 78 -11.82 -12.32 -8.75
C ILE A 78 -11.64 -13.80 -9.07
N SER A 79 -10.47 -14.36 -8.77
CA SER A 79 -10.14 -15.75 -9.15
C SER A 79 -10.76 -16.80 -8.23
N GLY A 80 -11.07 -16.44 -6.97
CA GLY A 80 -11.47 -17.38 -5.93
C GLY A 80 -10.30 -18.15 -5.30
N ASP A 81 -9.12 -18.15 -5.91
CA ASP A 81 -7.91 -18.72 -5.31
C ASP A 81 -7.32 -17.74 -4.30
N LYS A 82 -7.32 -18.14 -3.03
CA LYS A 82 -6.84 -17.35 -1.89
C LYS A 82 -5.53 -17.88 -1.32
N SER A 83 -4.96 -18.92 -1.92
CA SER A 83 -3.71 -19.52 -1.45
C SER A 83 -2.47 -18.72 -1.84
N SER A 84 -2.55 -17.92 -2.91
CA SER A 84 -1.47 -17.07 -3.40
C SER A 84 -2.07 -15.88 -4.16
N VAL A 85 -1.96 -14.68 -3.61
CA VAL A 85 -2.62 -13.47 -4.16
C VAL A 85 -1.65 -12.31 -4.36
N VAL A 86 -2.05 -11.37 -5.21
CA VAL A 86 -1.46 -10.03 -5.30
C VAL A 86 -2.43 -9.02 -4.70
N GLY A 87 -1.92 -8.12 -3.84
CA GLY A 87 -2.70 -7.06 -3.20
C GLY A 87 -2.72 -5.77 -4.02
N TYR A 88 -3.87 -5.10 -4.04
CA TYR A 88 -4.11 -3.85 -4.78
C TYR A 88 -4.79 -2.81 -3.89
N ALA A 89 -4.28 -1.58 -3.91
CA ALA A 89 -4.92 -0.46 -3.22
C ALA A 89 -5.10 0.75 -4.16
N SER A 90 -6.23 1.43 -4.02
CA SER A 90 -6.49 2.73 -4.62
C SER A 90 -6.59 3.78 -3.52
N ILE A 91 -5.70 4.77 -3.55
CA ILE A 91 -5.57 5.81 -2.53
C ILE A 91 -5.53 7.18 -3.23
N ILE A 92 -6.30 8.14 -2.70
CA ILE A 92 -6.25 9.55 -3.11
C ILE A 92 -5.70 10.39 -1.96
N PHE A 93 -4.84 11.37 -2.27
CA PHE A 93 -4.32 12.33 -1.31
C PHE A 93 -5.11 13.63 -1.40
N VAL A 94 -5.48 14.20 -0.24
CA VAL A 94 -6.31 15.42 -0.13
C VAL A 94 -5.75 16.42 0.88
#